data_AF-A0A5C3NJN6-F1
#
_entry.id   AF-A0A5C3NJN6-F1
#
_cell.length_a   1.000
_cell.length_b   1.000
_cell.length_c   1.000
_cell.angle_alpha   90.00
_cell.angle_beta   90.00
_cell.angle_gamma   90.00
#
_symmetry.space_group_name_H-M   'P 1'
#
loop_
_entity.id
_entity.type
_entity.pdbx_description
1 polymer ?
#
loop_
_entity_poly.entity_id
_entity_poly.type
_entity_poly.pdbx_seq_one_letter_code
_entity_poly.pdbx_strand_id
1 'polypeptide(L)'
;VPDVNFWRELEIAVAQDEYLKPLVAAAKRLEIALAKLGVSTECMANLIDADMAAFLDDYFTTSTHSGVISGTPEFMSVFVRIAMETSEPHLQNPLDDLHSFWYTVLWAALYNPETLKEVDDPKVVRQVKRWRSGVAGPRGARASTVEEMSQCDLSSTGHSRLLSTIVPLLFEWNPSLTRLQRQFDKVFKGCTDSHEKLLVFYRFAYEGVAEYAELIYEERETLQAQSVAEATL
;
A
#
# COMPACT_ATOMS: atom_id res chain seq x y z
N VAL A 1 -5.97 23.53 -1.87
CA VAL A 1 -6.07 23.04 -3.26
C VAL A 1 -5.39 24.06 -4.14
N PRO A 2 -4.31 23.72 -4.84
CA PRO A 2 -3.64 24.64 -5.75
C PRO A 2 -4.62 25.09 -6.83
N ASP A 3 -4.32 26.27 -7.36
CA ASP A 3 -5.14 26.92 -8.36
C ASP A 3 -5.35 25.99 -9.56
N VAL A 4 -6.60 25.89 -10.05
CA VAL A 4 -6.94 25.18 -11.29
C VAL A 4 -6.05 25.64 -12.45
N ASN A 5 -5.62 26.91 -12.43
CA ASN A 5 -4.67 27.46 -13.39
C ASN A 5 -3.27 26.81 -13.31
N PHE A 6 -2.76 26.53 -12.10
CA PHE A 6 -1.45 25.88 -11.91
C PHE A 6 -1.39 24.53 -12.62
N TRP A 7 -2.37 23.65 -12.34
CA TRP A 7 -2.39 22.31 -12.94
C TRP A 7 -2.55 22.37 -14.46
N ARG A 8 -3.37 23.30 -14.96
CA ARG A 8 -3.58 23.48 -16.40
C ARG A 8 -2.29 23.95 -17.10
N GLU A 9 -1.59 24.92 -16.52
CA GLU A 9 -0.33 25.42 -17.07
C GLU A 9 0.75 24.34 -17.06
N LEU A 10 0.84 23.58 -15.97
CA LEU A 10 1.80 22.47 -15.86
C LEU A 10 1.50 21.37 -16.87
N GLU A 11 0.24 20.96 -17.03
CA GLU A 11 -0.18 19.98 -18.04
C GLU A 11 0.16 20.41 -19.47
N ILE A 12 0.03 21.71 -19.79
CA ILE A 12 0.44 22.28 -21.08
C ILE A 12 1.96 22.21 -21.24
N ALA A 13 2.72 22.59 -20.21
CA ALA A 13 4.17 22.62 -20.25
C ALA A 13 4.79 21.24 -20.47
N VAL A 14 4.20 20.18 -19.89
CA VAL A 14 4.72 18.80 -20.00
C VAL A 14 4.05 17.99 -21.12
N ALA A 15 3.18 18.60 -21.94
CA ALA A 15 2.27 17.85 -22.82
C ALA A 15 2.95 16.92 -23.84
N GLN A 16 4.21 17.21 -24.20
CA GLN A 16 5.03 16.46 -25.16
C GLN A 16 6.03 15.51 -24.49
N ASP A 17 6.14 15.53 -23.16
CA ASP A 17 7.02 14.65 -22.40
C ASP A 17 6.27 13.37 -22.01
N GLU A 18 6.74 12.23 -22.53
CA GLU A 18 6.10 10.93 -22.36
C GLU A 18 6.07 10.44 -20.90
N TYR A 19 7.02 10.88 -20.06
CA TYR A 19 7.16 10.44 -18.68
C TYR A 19 6.66 11.46 -17.66
N LEU A 20 6.89 12.75 -17.90
CA LEU A 20 6.40 13.82 -17.02
C LEU A 20 4.88 13.98 -17.11
N LYS A 21 4.28 13.84 -18.29
CA LYS A 21 2.83 14.02 -18.44
C LYS A 21 2.02 13.02 -17.59
N PRO A 22 2.29 11.70 -17.61
CA PRO A 22 1.64 10.76 -16.71
C PRO A 22 1.93 11.03 -15.23
N LEU A 23 3.15 11.45 -14.88
CA LEU A 23 3.51 11.82 -13.51
C LEU A 23 2.68 13.00 -13.00
N VAL A 24 2.56 14.08 -13.80
CA VAL A 24 1.74 15.25 -13.45
C VAL A 24 0.28 14.87 -13.28
N ALA A 25 -0.26 14.01 -14.15
CA ALA A 25 -1.62 13.50 -14.00
C ALA A 25 -1.81 12.70 -12.71
N ALA A 26 -0.84 11.85 -12.34
CA ALA A 26 -0.86 11.09 -11.10
C ALA A 26 -0.78 12.00 -9.86
N ALA A 27 0.10 13.01 -9.89
CA ALA A 27 0.23 13.99 -8.81
C ALA A 27 -1.06 14.80 -8.58
N LYS A 28 -1.68 15.27 -9.66
CA LYS A 28 -2.97 15.97 -9.63
C LYS A 28 -4.09 15.10 -9.07
N ARG A 29 -4.17 13.83 -9.50
CA ARG A 29 -5.15 12.86 -8.99
C ARG A 29 -4.97 12.63 -7.48
N LEU A 30 -3.72 12.38 -7.05
CA LEU A 30 -3.40 12.20 -5.63
C LEU A 30 -3.85 13.41 -4.81
N GLU A 31 -3.51 14.62 -5.24
CA GLU A 31 -3.89 15.81 -4.52
C GLU A 31 -5.40 15.99 -4.39
N ILE A 32 -6.16 15.72 -5.46
CA ILE A 32 -7.62 15.74 -5.43
C ILE A 32 -8.15 14.69 -4.44
N ALA A 33 -7.58 13.48 -4.43
CA ALA A 33 -7.98 12.41 -3.52
C ALA A 33 -7.71 12.80 -2.05
N LEU A 34 -6.53 13.31 -1.74
CA LEU A 34 -6.16 13.77 -0.40
C LEU A 34 -7.03 14.94 0.06
N ALA A 35 -7.35 15.88 -0.84
CA ALA A 35 -8.24 17.00 -0.53
C ALA A 35 -9.67 16.53 -0.20
N LYS A 36 -10.20 15.52 -0.91
CA LYS A 36 -11.51 14.92 -0.61
C LYS A 36 -11.55 14.26 0.77
N LEU A 37 -10.44 13.65 1.19
CA LEU A 37 -10.28 13.07 2.52
C LEU A 37 -10.07 14.12 3.63
N GLY A 38 -9.87 15.39 3.26
CA GLY A 38 -9.57 16.45 4.23
C GLY A 38 -8.20 16.28 4.90
N VAL A 39 -7.26 15.60 4.24
CA VAL A 39 -5.89 15.46 4.75
C VAL A 39 -5.27 16.85 4.88
N SER A 40 -4.90 17.21 6.11
CA SER A 40 -4.29 18.50 6.41
C SER A 40 -2.77 18.45 6.18
N THR A 41 -2.13 19.61 6.22
CA THR A 41 -0.67 19.73 6.26
C THR A 41 -0.12 19.60 7.69
N GLU A 42 -0.98 19.32 8.68
CA GLU A 42 -0.55 19.12 10.05
C GLU A 42 0.07 17.74 10.20
N CYS A 43 1.19 17.67 10.91
CA CYS A 43 1.88 16.41 11.14
C CYS A 43 1.10 15.56 12.15
N MET A 44 0.40 14.54 11.67
CA MET A 44 -0.36 13.61 12.51
C MET A 44 0.46 12.40 12.99
N ALA A 45 1.51 12.05 12.26
CA ALA A 45 2.39 10.92 12.57
C ALA A 45 3.78 11.16 11.98
N ASN A 46 4.80 10.60 12.63
CA ASN A 46 6.18 10.59 12.14
C ASN A 46 6.54 9.18 11.69
N LEU A 47 6.95 9.04 10.43
CA LEU A 47 7.64 7.84 9.97
C LEU A 47 9.10 7.94 10.42
N ILE A 48 9.57 6.90 11.11
CA ILE A 48 10.95 6.79 11.62
C ILE A 48 11.62 5.57 11.00
N ASP A 49 12.91 5.39 11.31
CA ASP A 49 13.71 4.25 10.84
C ASP A 49 13.96 4.27 9.32
N ALA A 50 14.71 5.29 8.90
CA ALA A 50 15.09 5.52 7.50
C ALA A 50 16.51 5.01 7.18
N ASP A 51 17.05 4.10 8.00
CA ASP A 51 18.40 3.55 7.83
C ASP A 51 18.55 2.73 6.53
N MET A 52 17.44 2.16 6.07
CA MET A 52 17.32 1.42 4.81
C MET A 52 16.73 2.24 3.65
N ALA A 53 16.52 3.54 3.86
CA ALA A 53 16.13 4.43 2.77
C ALA A 53 17.29 4.59 1.77
N ALA A 54 16.94 4.75 0.50
CA ALA A 54 17.91 5.00 -0.56
C ALA A 54 17.73 6.40 -1.15
N PHE A 55 18.84 7.05 -1.48
CA PHE A 55 18.82 8.30 -2.24
C PHE A 55 18.51 7.98 -3.71
N LEU A 56 17.35 8.42 -4.20
CA LEU A 56 16.88 8.09 -5.54
C LEU A 56 17.81 8.55 -6.68
N ASP A 57 18.51 9.67 -6.49
CA ASP A 57 19.46 10.22 -7.48
C ASP A 57 20.59 9.23 -7.80
N ASP A 58 21.03 8.47 -6.80
CA ASP A 58 22.11 7.49 -6.91
C ASP A 58 21.59 6.05 -7.02
N TYR A 59 20.28 5.85 -6.91
CA TYR A 59 19.65 4.53 -6.81
C TYR A 59 19.80 3.70 -8.08
N PHE A 60 19.79 4.36 -9.25
CA PHE A 60 19.95 3.69 -10.55
C PHE A 60 21.39 3.66 -11.07
N THR A 61 22.31 4.34 -10.40
CA THR A 61 23.69 4.55 -10.87
C THR A 61 24.73 3.86 -10.00
N THR A 62 24.42 3.60 -8.72
CA THR A 62 25.33 2.96 -7.77
C THR A 62 25.03 1.47 -7.57
N SER A 63 26.07 0.67 -7.35
CA SER A 63 25.94 -0.78 -7.14
C SER A 63 25.37 -1.14 -5.76
N THR A 64 25.38 -0.21 -4.81
CA THR A 64 25.01 -0.44 -3.41
C THR A 64 23.54 -0.84 -3.24
N HIS A 65 22.67 -0.39 -4.16
CA HIS A 65 21.24 -0.70 -4.19
C HIS A 65 20.83 -1.51 -5.42
N SER A 66 21.81 -2.02 -6.18
CA SER A 66 21.59 -2.79 -7.41
C SER A 66 21.12 -4.22 -7.12
N GLY A 67 19.91 -4.35 -6.57
CA GLY A 67 19.28 -5.64 -6.30
C GLY A 67 19.57 -6.23 -4.92
N VAL A 68 20.19 -5.45 -4.01
CA VAL A 68 20.36 -5.85 -2.61
C VAL A 68 19.02 -5.72 -1.91
N ILE A 69 18.52 -6.84 -1.38
CA ILE A 69 17.22 -6.91 -0.73
C ILE A 69 17.35 -6.48 0.73
N SER A 70 16.46 -5.59 1.16
CA SER A 70 16.36 -5.09 2.52
C SER A 70 14.95 -5.18 3.09
N GLY A 71 14.83 -5.01 4.40
CA GLY A 71 13.56 -4.97 5.13
C GLY A 71 13.25 -6.23 5.93
N THR A 72 12.17 -6.16 6.68
CA THR A 72 11.71 -7.26 7.54
C THR A 72 10.83 -8.21 6.72
N PRO A 73 11.14 -9.52 6.67
CA PRO A 73 10.51 -10.45 5.74
C PRO A 73 8.97 -10.52 5.81
N GLU A 74 8.38 -10.24 6.97
CA GLU A 74 6.94 -10.22 7.24
C GLU A 74 6.22 -9.13 6.45
N PHE A 75 6.88 -8.00 6.20
CA PHE A 75 6.32 -6.83 5.50
C PHE A 75 6.76 -6.74 4.04
N MET A 76 7.74 -7.53 3.61
CA MET A 76 8.15 -7.56 2.21
C MET A 76 6.99 -7.89 1.27
N SER A 77 6.95 -7.22 0.12
CA SER A 77 6.11 -7.60 -1.01
C SER A 77 6.36 -9.06 -1.41
N VAL A 78 5.42 -9.66 -2.14
CA VAL A 78 5.60 -11.04 -2.62
C VAL A 78 6.84 -11.17 -3.52
N PHE A 79 7.17 -10.14 -4.29
CA PHE A 79 8.31 -10.13 -5.22
C PHE A 79 9.64 -10.05 -4.48
N VAL A 80 9.77 -9.11 -3.53
CA VAL A 80 10.96 -8.98 -2.68
C VAL A 80 11.16 -10.27 -1.88
N ARG A 81 10.08 -10.84 -1.34
CA ARG A 81 10.14 -12.10 -0.57
C ARG A 81 10.61 -13.27 -1.43
N ILE A 82 10.13 -13.40 -2.66
CA ILE A 82 10.58 -14.44 -3.60
C ILE A 82 12.07 -14.26 -3.86
N ALA A 83 12.49 -13.05 -4.24
CA ALA A 83 13.89 -12.76 -4.55
C ALA A 83 14.82 -13.04 -3.35
N MET A 84 14.36 -12.77 -2.13
CA MET A 84 15.09 -13.08 -0.90
C MET A 84 15.24 -14.59 -0.71
N GLU A 85 14.16 -15.35 -0.90
CA GLU A 85 14.14 -16.81 -0.74
C GLU A 85 14.94 -17.52 -1.84
N THR A 86 14.98 -16.97 -3.06
CA THR A 86 15.74 -17.52 -4.20
C THR A 86 17.16 -16.97 -4.31
N SER A 87 17.52 -15.99 -3.48
CA SER A 87 18.80 -15.26 -3.58
C SER A 87 19.02 -14.62 -4.96
N GLU A 88 17.93 -14.15 -5.58
CA GLU A 88 17.95 -13.43 -6.84
C GLU A 88 17.92 -11.92 -6.61
N PRO A 89 18.56 -11.11 -7.48
CA PRO A 89 18.50 -9.66 -7.37
C PRO A 89 17.08 -9.16 -7.67
N HIS A 90 16.62 -8.20 -6.87
CA HIS A 90 15.35 -7.50 -7.11
C HIS A 90 15.51 -6.00 -6.91
N LEU A 91 15.15 -5.21 -7.92
CA LEU A 91 15.11 -3.76 -7.79
C LEU A 91 13.86 -3.39 -6.99
N GLN A 92 14.06 -3.09 -5.70
CA GLN A 92 12.97 -2.58 -4.87
C GLN A 92 12.43 -1.29 -5.48
N ASN A 93 11.11 -1.17 -5.54
CA ASN A 93 10.42 -0.07 -6.20
C ASN A 93 9.24 0.40 -5.34
N PRO A 94 8.58 1.52 -5.68
CA PRO A 94 7.55 2.09 -4.83
C PRO A 94 6.33 1.18 -4.59
N LEU A 95 6.08 0.19 -5.46
CA LEU A 95 5.02 -0.79 -5.23
C LEU A 95 5.39 -1.77 -4.12
N ASP A 96 6.69 -2.03 -3.90
CA ASP A 96 7.14 -2.82 -2.76
C ASP A 96 6.85 -2.11 -1.44
N ASP A 97 6.99 -0.78 -1.39
CA ASP A 97 6.61 0.04 -0.23
C ASP A 97 5.10 0.03 -0.01
N LEU A 98 4.29 0.11 -1.07
CA LEU A 98 2.83 0.04 -0.98
C LEU A 98 2.33 -1.33 -0.53
N HIS A 99 2.96 -2.42 -1.02
CA HIS A 99 2.72 -3.76 -0.51
C HIS A 99 3.17 -3.90 0.95
N SER A 100 4.28 -3.27 1.33
CA SER A 100 4.74 -3.25 2.72
C SER A 100 3.75 -2.53 3.63
N PHE A 101 3.22 -1.39 3.20
CA PHE A 101 2.13 -0.71 3.88
C PHE A 101 0.89 -1.60 4.01
N TRP A 102 0.48 -2.27 2.94
CA TRP A 102 -0.63 -3.23 2.97
C TRP A 102 -0.44 -4.32 4.04
N TYR A 103 0.73 -4.97 4.07
CA TYR A 103 1.04 -6.00 5.06
C TYR A 103 1.15 -5.43 6.48
N THR A 104 1.66 -4.21 6.62
CA THR A 104 1.75 -3.51 7.91
C THR A 104 0.37 -3.21 8.47
N VAL A 105 -0.56 -2.71 7.65
CA VAL A 105 -1.95 -2.44 8.08
C VAL A 105 -2.66 -3.75 8.43
N LEU A 106 -2.49 -4.82 7.64
CA LEU A 106 -3.05 -6.13 7.96
C LEU A 106 -2.50 -6.68 9.28
N TRP A 107 -1.19 -6.59 9.47
CA TRP A 107 -0.53 -6.99 10.71
C TRP A 107 -1.06 -6.16 11.89
N ALA A 108 -1.14 -4.84 11.75
CA ALA A 108 -1.65 -3.96 12.80
C ALA A 108 -3.10 -4.33 13.17
N ALA A 109 -3.97 -4.56 12.18
CA ALA A 109 -5.35 -4.99 12.43
C ALA A 109 -5.42 -6.36 13.12
N LEU A 110 -4.60 -7.33 12.72
CA LEU A 110 -4.59 -8.65 13.34
C LEU A 110 -4.06 -8.61 14.78
N TYR A 111 -3.01 -7.84 15.04
CA TYR A 111 -2.30 -7.81 16.34
C TYR A 111 -2.79 -6.72 17.30
N ASN A 112 -3.72 -5.85 16.88
CA ASN A 112 -4.35 -4.87 17.75
C ASN A 112 -5.02 -5.56 18.97
N PRO A 113 -4.84 -5.04 20.20
CA PRO A 113 -5.50 -5.58 21.39
C PRO A 113 -7.03 -5.64 21.28
N GLU A 114 -7.65 -4.66 20.63
CA GLU A 114 -9.12 -4.55 20.49
C GLU A 114 -9.68 -5.65 19.57
N THR A 115 -8.86 -6.24 18.69
CA THR A 115 -9.26 -7.29 17.75
C THR A 115 -9.83 -8.55 18.41
N LEU A 116 -9.46 -8.83 19.65
CA LEU A 116 -9.94 -10.02 20.38
C LEU A 116 -10.60 -9.69 21.72
N LYS A 117 -10.74 -8.41 22.08
CA LYS A 117 -11.19 -7.98 23.41
C LYS A 117 -12.65 -8.34 23.70
N GLU A 118 -13.51 -8.23 22.69
CA GLU A 118 -14.96 -8.44 22.80
C GLU A 118 -15.45 -9.64 21.97
N VAL A 119 -14.53 -10.54 21.60
CA VAL A 119 -14.83 -11.71 20.77
C VAL A 119 -14.96 -12.94 21.66
N ASP A 120 -16.20 -13.33 21.96
CA ASP A 120 -16.50 -14.47 22.84
C ASP A 120 -16.47 -15.83 22.12
N ASP A 121 -16.62 -15.89 20.79
CA ASP A 121 -16.62 -17.15 20.06
C ASP A 121 -15.21 -17.77 19.99
N PRO A 122 -14.97 -18.93 20.65
CA PRO A 122 -13.66 -19.58 20.65
C PRO A 122 -13.17 -20.00 19.26
N LYS A 123 -14.06 -20.20 18.28
CA LYS A 123 -13.69 -20.50 16.89
C LYS A 123 -13.05 -19.30 16.22
N VAL A 124 -13.65 -18.12 16.38
CA VAL A 124 -13.13 -16.85 15.85
C VAL A 124 -11.78 -16.53 16.47
N VAL A 125 -11.65 -16.66 17.80
CA VAL A 125 -10.36 -16.46 18.50
C VAL A 125 -9.28 -17.39 17.96
N ARG A 126 -9.57 -18.68 17.73
CA ARG A 126 -8.61 -19.63 17.14
C ARG A 126 -8.27 -19.27 15.70
N GLN A 127 -9.24 -18.83 14.92
CA GLN A 127 -9.04 -18.41 13.54
C GLN A 127 -8.11 -17.21 13.45
N VAL A 128 -8.36 -16.14 14.21
CA VAL A 128 -7.49 -14.95 14.24
C VAL A 128 -6.07 -15.30 14.71
N LYS A 129 -5.90 -16.17 15.72
CA LYS A 129 -4.57 -16.64 16.15
C LYS A 129 -3.83 -17.41 15.05
N ARG A 130 -4.55 -18.22 14.27
CA ARG A 130 -4.01 -18.92 13.10
C ARG A 130 -3.62 -17.93 12.00
N TRP A 131 -4.45 -16.91 11.74
CA TRP A 131 -4.12 -15.85 10.77
C TRP A 131 -2.88 -15.06 11.18
N ARG A 132 -2.75 -14.69 12.46
CA ARG A 132 -1.54 -14.05 13.01
C ARG A 132 -0.28 -14.85 12.70
N SER A 133 -0.31 -16.16 12.98
CA SER A 133 0.82 -17.06 12.71
C SER A 133 1.07 -17.27 11.21
N GLY A 134 0.00 -17.29 10.41
CA GLY A 134 0.09 -17.51 8.97
C GLY A 134 0.66 -16.31 8.24
N VAL A 135 0.18 -15.09 8.55
CA VAL A 135 0.67 -13.83 7.96
C VAL A 135 2.12 -13.57 8.31
N ALA A 136 2.55 -13.84 9.55
CA ALA A 136 3.95 -13.73 9.97
C ALA A 136 4.81 -14.93 9.52
N GLY A 137 4.20 -15.94 8.91
CA GLY A 137 4.88 -17.18 8.54
C GLY A 137 5.66 -17.09 7.22
N PRO A 138 6.20 -18.23 6.76
CA PRO A 138 6.84 -18.33 5.45
C PRO A 138 5.88 -17.97 4.30
N ARG A 139 6.43 -17.65 3.13
CA ARG A 139 5.67 -17.18 1.95
C ARG A 139 4.42 -18.01 1.64
N GLY A 140 4.52 -19.33 1.67
CA GLY A 140 3.39 -20.23 1.40
C GLY A 140 2.27 -20.10 2.45
N ALA A 141 2.62 -20.08 3.73
CA ALA A 141 1.65 -19.91 4.82
C ALA A 141 0.97 -18.53 4.76
N ARG A 142 1.75 -17.48 4.47
CA ARG A 142 1.24 -16.11 4.30
C ARG A 142 0.25 -16.03 3.14
N ALA A 143 0.61 -16.56 1.98
CA ALA A 143 -0.25 -16.58 0.80
C ALA A 143 -1.58 -17.33 1.07
N SER A 144 -1.51 -18.55 1.62
CA SER A 144 -2.72 -19.32 1.95
C SER A 144 -3.59 -18.63 3.00
N THR A 145 -2.99 -17.94 3.96
CA THR A 145 -3.73 -17.18 4.99
C THR A 145 -4.44 -15.98 4.40
N VAL A 146 -3.75 -15.21 3.55
CA VAL A 146 -4.33 -14.07 2.84
C VAL A 146 -5.48 -14.52 1.94
N GLU A 147 -5.34 -15.65 1.24
CA GLU A 147 -6.41 -16.23 0.43
C GLU A 147 -7.60 -16.72 1.28
N GLU A 148 -7.36 -17.35 2.43
CA GLU A 148 -8.44 -17.72 3.35
C GLU A 148 -9.20 -16.48 3.84
N MET A 149 -8.49 -15.42 4.21
CA MET A 149 -9.09 -14.18 4.69
C MET A 149 -9.91 -13.48 3.61
N SER A 150 -9.47 -13.51 2.34
CA SER A 150 -10.22 -12.87 1.24
C SER A 150 -11.55 -13.55 0.93
N GLN A 151 -11.72 -14.81 1.35
CA GLN A 151 -12.95 -15.60 1.16
C GLN A 151 -13.87 -15.54 2.39
N CYS A 152 -13.41 -14.95 3.48
CA CYS A 152 -14.15 -14.90 4.73
C CYS A 152 -15.09 -13.69 4.75
N ASP A 153 -16.39 -13.93 4.99
CA ASP A 153 -17.32 -12.85 5.31
C ASP A 153 -17.16 -12.42 6.77
N LEU A 154 -16.23 -11.49 7.00
CA LEU A 154 -15.90 -10.98 8.33
C LEU A 154 -17.07 -10.23 8.98
N SER A 155 -18.01 -9.73 8.19
CA SER A 155 -19.17 -8.98 8.69
C SER A 155 -20.21 -9.87 9.38
N SER A 156 -20.30 -11.13 8.97
CA SER A 156 -21.30 -12.09 9.48
C SER A 156 -20.75 -13.12 10.47
N THR A 157 -19.44 -13.13 10.71
CA THR A 157 -18.73 -14.19 11.45
C THR A 157 -18.34 -13.83 12.88
N GLY A 158 -18.83 -12.70 13.42
CA GLY A 158 -18.57 -12.29 14.80
C GLY A 158 -17.11 -11.87 15.07
N HIS A 159 -16.37 -11.51 14.02
CA HIS A 159 -15.06 -10.87 14.17
C HIS A 159 -15.21 -9.46 14.74
N SER A 160 -14.13 -8.94 15.35
CA SER A 160 -14.08 -7.56 15.80
C SER A 160 -14.38 -6.60 14.66
N ARG A 161 -15.01 -5.48 14.98
CA ARG A 161 -15.28 -4.39 14.03
C ARG A 161 -14.05 -3.98 13.25
N LEU A 162 -12.92 -3.76 13.93
CA LEU A 162 -11.64 -3.38 13.29
C LEU A 162 -11.26 -4.32 12.13
N LEU A 163 -11.32 -5.64 12.33
CA LEU A 163 -11.06 -6.61 11.26
C LEU A 163 -12.11 -6.54 10.15
N SER A 164 -13.39 -6.50 10.52
CA SER A 164 -14.51 -6.43 9.57
C SER A 164 -14.51 -5.14 8.74
N THR A 165 -13.82 -4.09 9.20
CA THR A 165 -13.64 -2.82 8.50
C THR A 165 -12.38 -2.82 7.62
N ILE A 166 -11.21 -3.08 8.22
CA ILE A 166 -9.92 -2.85 7.55
C ILE A 166 -9.62 -3.94 6.53
N VAL A 167 -9.94 -5.20 6.86
CA VAL A 167 -9.55 -6.32 6.03
C VAL A 167 -10.24 -6.29 4.66
N PRO A 168 -11.57 -6.08 4.54
CA PRO A 168 -12.21 -5.96 3.24
C PRO A 168 -11.61 -4.85 2.36
N LEU A 169 -11.33 -3.69 2.96
CA LEU A 169 -10.72 -2.55 2.26
C LEU A 169 -9.34 -2.91 1.70
N LEU A 170 -8.50 -3.59 2.49
CA LEU A 170 -7.22 -4.09 2.02
C LEU A 170 -7.38 -5.07 0.85
N PHE A 171 -8.35 -5.98 0.93
CA PHE A 171 -8.60 -6.95 -0.14
C PHE A 171 -9.15 -6.33 -1.42
N GLU A 172 -9.89 -5.24 -1.32
CA GLU A 172 -10.34 -4.45 -2.48
C GLU A 172 -9.18 -3.70 -3.15
N TRP A 173 -8.20 -3.22 -2.38
CA TRP A 173 -7.03 -2.54 -2.92
C TRP A 173 -6.00 -3.49 -3.56
N ASN A 174 -5.87 -4.73 -3.06
CA ASN A 174 -4.83 -5.67 -3.48
C ASN A 174 -4.81 -6.00 -5.00
N PRO A 175 -5.95 -6.21 -5.69
CA PRO A 175 -5.97 -6.34 -7.15
C PRO A 175 -5.40 -5.13 -7.89
N SER A 176 -5.62 -3.92 -7.35
CA SER A 176 -5.12 -2.69 -7.92
C SER A 176 -3.60 -2.57 -7.77
N LEU A 177 -3.04 -2.93 -6.61
CA LEU A 177 -1.58 -3.05 -6.43
C LEU A 177 -0.95 -4.03 -7.43
N THR A 178 -1.58 -5.19 -7.62
CA THR A 178 -1.12 -6.20 -8.60
C THR A 178 -1.16 -5.65 -10.04
N ARG A 179 -2.20 -4.89 -10.38
CA ARG A 179 -2.32 -4.22 -11.69
C ARG A 179 -1.22 -3.19 -11.86
N LEU A 180 -1.00 -2.33 -10.86
CA LEU A 180 0.03 -1.29 -10.91
C LEU A 180 1.43 -1.89 -11.03
N GLN A 181 1.75 -2.98 -10.32
CA GLN A 181 3.04 -3.66 -10.47
C GLN A 181 3.28 -4.09 -11.92
N ARG A 182 2.30 -4.74 -12.57
CA ARG A 182 2.45 -5.18 -13.98
C ARG A 182 2.63 -4.00 -14.93
N GLN A 183 1.96 -2.88 -14.66
CA GLN A 183 2.10 -1.66 -15.44
C GLN A 183 3.47 -1.03 -15.22
N PHE A 184 3.93 -0.97 -13.97
CA PHE A 184 5.27 -0.52 -13.60
C PHE A 184 6.32 -1.34 -14.34
N ASP A 185 6.30 -2.67 -14.24
CA ASP A 185 7.28 -3.54 -14.89
C ASP A 185 7.34 -3.30 -16.41
N LYS A 186 6.17 -3.11 -17.04
CA LYS A 186 6.06 -2.84 -18.47
C LYS A 186 6.67 -1.50 -18.86
N VAL A 187 6.32 -0.43 -18.13
CA VAL A 187 6.79 0.94 -18.43
C VAL A 187 8.27 1.08 -18.07
N PHE A 188 8.67 0.59 -16.91
CA PHE A 188 10.04 0.67 -16.41
C PHE A 188 11.04 -0.06 -17.31
N LYS A 189 10.65 -1.18 -17.92
CA LYS A 189 11.46 -1.88 -18.92
C LYS A 189 11.72 -1.04 -20.20
N GLY A 190 10.85 -0.09 -20.50
CA GLY A 190 11.01 0.84 -21.61
C GLY A 190 11.97 2.00 -21.33
N CYS A 191 12.27 2.28 -20.06
CA CYS A 191 13.17 3.37 -19.69
C CYS A 191 14.61 3.05 -20.07
N THR A 192 15.27 4.03 -20.68
CA THR A 192 16.64 3.96 -21.18
C THR A 192 17.65 4.63 -20.26
N ASP A 193 17.24 5.67 -19.51
CA ASP A 193 18.12 6.40 -18.59
C ASP A 193 17.56 6.52 -17.16
N SER A 194 18.39 7.04 -16.25
CA SER A 194 18.04 7.19 -14.83
C SER A 194 16.93 8.22 -14.58
N HIS A 195 16.82 9.25 -15.42
CA HIS A 195 15.80 10.28 -15.25
C HIS A 195 14.42 9.72 -15.57
N GLU A 196 14.27 9.03 -16.70
CA GLU A 196 13.02 8.35 -17.07
C GLU A 196 12.57 7.36 -15.99
N LYS A 197 13.51 6.57 -15.46
CA LYS A 197 13.26 5.63 -14.34
C LYS A 197 12.75 6.34 -13.10
N LEU A 198 13.36 7.48 -12.74
CA LEU A 198 12.95 8.27 -11.59
C LEU A 198 11.53 8.82 -11.74
N LEU A 199 11.18 9.32 -12.93
CA LEU A 199 9.82 9.81 -13.20
C LEU A 199 8.78 8.69 -13.10
N VAL A 200 9.11 7.49 -13.59
CA VAL A 200 8.26 6.30 -13.46
C VAL A 200 8.10 5.89 -11.99
N PHE A 201 9.17 5.92 -11.20
CA PHE A 201 9.11 5.67 -9.75
C PHE A 201 8.09 6.60 -9.07
N TYR A 202 8.24 7.91 -9.23
CA TYR A 202 7.31 8.86 -8.61
C TYR A 202 5.87 8.67 -9.09
N ARG A 203 5.69 8.41 -10.39
CA ARG A 203 4.37 8.21 -10.97
C ARG A 203 3.63 7.08 -10.26
N PHE A 204 4.25 5.92 -10.15
CA PHE A 204 3.60 4.75 -9.56
C PHE A 204 3.45 4.85 -8.04
N ALA A 205 4.36 5.55 -7.36
CA ALA A 205 4.16 5.92 -5.95
C ALA A 205 2.86 6.73 -5.79
N TYR A 206 2.67 7.78 -6.61
CA TYR A 206 1.48 8.63 -6.55
C TYR A 206 0.21 7.91 -6.97
N GLU A 207 0.25 7.09 -8.03
CA GLU A 207 -0.91 6.31 -8.47
C GLU A 207 -1.40 5.36 -7.38
N GLY A 208 -0.49 4.63 -6.71
CA GLY A 208 -0.88 3.68 -5.67
C GLY A 208 -1.45 4.35 -4.41
N VAL A 209 -0.85 5.47 -3.96
CA VAL A 209 -1.39 6.23 -2.83
C VAL A 209 -2.74 6.86 -3.19
N ALA A 210 -2.91 7.36 -4.41
CA ALA A 210 -4.18 7.93 -4.88
C ALA A 210 -5.29 6.87 -4.90
N GLU A 211 -5.01 5.67 -5.41
CA GLU A 211 -5.98 4.56 -5.41
C GLU A 211 -6.42 4.18 -4.00
N TYR A 212 -5.49 4.12 -3.04
CA TYR A 212 -5.84 3.88 -1.63
C TYR A 212 -6.70 5.01 -1.04
N ALA A 213 -6.32 6.27 -1.28
CA ALA A 213 -7.05 7.43 -0.78
C ALA A 213 -8.48 7.51 -1.35
N GLU A 214 -8.65 7.22 -2.64
CA GLU A 214 -9.95 7.16 -3.29
C GLU A 214 -10.82 6.04 -2.70
N LEU A 215 -10.25 4.85 -2.48
CA LEU A 215 -10.95 3.74 -1.86
C LEU A 215 -11.44 4.09 -0.44
N ILE A 216 -10.59 4.71 0.38
CA ILE A 216 -10.98 5.19 1.72
C ILE A 216 -12.13 6.20 1.63
N TYR A 217 -12.10 7.09 0.63
CA TYR A 217 -13.15 8.06 0.43
C TYR A 217 -14.45 7.39 -0.03
N GLU A 218 -14.40 6.41 -0.91
CA GLU A 218 -15.57 5.65 -1.39
C GLU A 218 -16.23 4.91 -0.23
N GLU A 219 -15.45 4.26 0.62
CA GLU A 219 -15.93 3.51 1.79
C GLU A 219 -16.22 4.37 3.03
N ARG A 220 -16.05 5.70 2.95
CA ARG A 220 -16.12 6.60 4.12
C ARG A 220 -17.40 6.46 4.96
N GLU A 221 -18.54 6.21 4.34
CA GLU A 221 -19.82 6.09 5.04
C GLU A 221 -19.88 4.77 5.83
N THR A 222 -19.38 3.68 5.24
CA THR A 222 -19.16 2.41 5.91
C THR A 222 -18.20 2.58 7.08
N LEU A 223 -17.06 3.26 6.86
CA LEU A 223 -16.03 3.53 7.86
C LEU A 223 -16.53 4.44 9.00
N GLN A 224 -17.47 5.35 8.74
CA GLN A 224 -18.03 6.29 9.74
C GLN A 224 -19.22 5.71 10.51
N ALA A 225 -20.14 4.99 9.86
CA ALA A 225 -21.16 4.19 10.56
C ALA A 225 -20.47 3.16 11.49
N GLN A 226 -19.35 2.65 10.96
CA GLN A 226 -18.14 2.11 11.56
C GLN A 226 -17.54 2.63 12.88
N SER A 227 -17.78 3.88 13.22
CA SER A 227 -17.17 4.53 14.40
C SER A 227 -18.23 5.09 15.34
N VAL A 228 -19.36 5.58 14.81
CA VAL A 228 -20.45 6.15 15.62
C VAL A 228 -21.11 5.11 16.55
N ALA A 229 -21.17 3.84 16.14
CA ALA A 229 -21.70 2.79 17.03
C ALA A 229 -20.81 2.52 18.27
N GLU A 230 -19.54 2.95 18.28
CA GLU A 230 -18.67 2.90 19.47
C GLU A 230 -18.95 4.05 20.45
N ALA A 231 -19.45 5.19 19.97
CA ALA A 231 -19.75 6.35 20.82
C ALA A 231 -21.13 6.27 21.50
N THR A 232 -21.93 5.25 21.17
CA THR A 232 -23.32 5.10 21.62
C THR A 232 -23.55 3.83 22.46
N LEU A 233 -22.49 3.08 22.76
CA LEU A 233 -22.46 1.96 23.71
C LEU A 233 -21.70 2.36 24.97
#